data_AF-A0A3D2J3E0-F1
#
_entry.id   AF-A0A3D2J3E0-F1
#
_cell.length_a   1.000
_cell.length_b   1.000
_cell.length_c   1.000
_cell.angle_alpha   90.00
_cell.angle_beta   90.00
_cell.angle_gamma   90.00
#
_symmetry.space_group_name_H-M   'P 1'
#
loop_
_entity.id
_entity.type
_entity.pdbx_description
1 polymer ?
#
loop_
_entity_poly.entity_id
_entity_poly.type
_entity_poly.pdbx_seq_one_letter_code
_entity_poly.pdbx_strand_id
1 'polypeptide(L)'
;MFPFHTWLPDAHTDAPTEVSVILAAILLKMGAYGLIRVCFTLFPEGIHEFAGPLVVLAVINIIYGAGICLVQTDMKKLIAYSSVSHMGIVLLGVAAA
;
A
#
# COMPACT_ATOMS: atom_id res chain seq x y z
N MET A 1 2.84 0.35 -2.87
CA MET A 1 3.28 1.75 -3.02
C MET A 1 3.66 1.97 -4.47
N PHE A 2 3.33 3.11 -5.06
CA PHE A 2 3.84 3.49 -6.37
C PHE A 2 5.37 3.63 -6.36
N PRO A 3 6.11 3.11 -7.37
CA PRO A 3 5.64 2.35 -8.53
C PRO A 3 5.53 0.82 -8.29
N PHE A 4 6.00 0.31 -7.15
CA PHE A 4 6.11 -1.12 -6.82
C PHE A 4 4.82 -1.78 -6.27
N HIS A 5 3.71 -1.69 -7.01
CA HIS A 5 2.42 -2.28 -6.58
C HIS A 5 1.74 -3.15 -7.63
N THR A 6 2.27 -3.20 -8.85
CA THR A 6 1.68 -3.94 -9.98
C THR A 6 1.61 -5.45 -9.77
N TRP A 7 2.50 -6.01 -8.95
CA TRP A 7 2.50 -7.43 -8.60
C TRP A 7 1.26 -7.85 -7.79
N LEU A 8 0.66 -6.93 -7.03
CA LEU A 8 -0.39 -7.26 -6.07
C LEU A 8 -1.72 -7.63 -6.76
N PRO A 9 -2.22 -6.87 -7.75
CA PRO A 9 -3.37 -7.26 -8.56
C PRO A 9 -3.23 -8.62 -9.22
N ASP A 10 -2.07 -8.90 -9.81
CA ASP A 10 -1.83 -10.17 -10.51
C ASP A 10 -1.74 -11.34 -9.52
N ALA A 11 -1.10 -11.13 -8.36
CA ALA A 11 -1.09 -12.12 -7.28
C ALA A 11 -2.51 -12.40 -6.74
N HIS A 12 -3.38 -11.39 -6.64
CA HIS A 12 -4.76 -11.59 -6.22
C HIS A 12 -5.58 -12.39 -7.23
N THR A 13 -5.41 -12.15 -8.53
CA THR A 13 -6.15 -12.87 -9.57
C THR A 13 -5.80 -14.34 -9.62
N ASP A 14 -4.50 -14.64 -9.51
CA ASP A 14 -3.98 -16.00 -9.68
C ASP A 14 -4.11 -16.84 -8.40
N ALA A 15 -4.23 -16.20 -7.24
CA ALA A 15 -4.39 -16.89 -5.96
C ALA A 15 -5.79 -17.54 -5.80
N PRO A 16 -5.85 -18.75 -5.21
CA PRO A 16 -7.07 -19.30 -4.63
C PRO A 16 -7.68 -18.32 -3.62
N THR A 17 -9.00 -18.40 -3.41
CA THR A 17 -9.75 -17.43 -2.58
C THR A 17 -9.16 -17.31 -1.18
N GLU A 18 -8.81 -18.42 -0.54
CA GLU A 18 -8.26 -18.47 0.82
C GLU A 18 -6.90 -17.76 0.90
N VAL A 19 -6.05 -17.97 -0.11
CA VAL A 19 -4.74 -17.34 -0.20
C VAL A 19 -4.87 -15.85 -0.49
N SER A 20 -5.83 -15.48 -1.34
CA SER A 20 -6.18 -14.08 -1.66
C SER A 20 -6.58 -13.31 -0.39
N VAL A 21 -7.35 -13.94 0.50
CA VAL A 21 -7.73 -13.36 1.80
C VAL A 21 -6.51 -13.13 2.68
N ILE A 22 -5.60 -14.10 2.79
CA ILE A 22 -4.37 -13.97 3.58
C ILE A 22 -3.47 -12.86 3.01
N LEU A 23 -3.35 -12.77 1.68
CA LEU A 23 -2.57 -11.75 0.99
C LEU A 23 -3.08 -10.35 1.31
N ALA A 24 -4.40 -10.14 1.20
CA ALA A 24 -5.03 -8.87 1.54
C ALA A 24 -4.92 -8.56 3.05
N ALA A 25 -5.21 -9.53 3.91
CA ALA A 25 -5.37 -9.31 5.35
C ALA A 25 -4.04 -9.15 6.09
N ILE A 26 -3.01 -9.90 5.70
CA ILE A 26 -1.76 -10.02 6.47
C ILE A 26 -0.59 -9.39 5.72
N LEU A 27 -0.30 -9.83 4.49
CA LEU A 27 0.95 -9.47 3.83
C LEU A 27 1.10 -7.96 3.64
N LEU A 28 0.03 -7.28 3.22
CA LEU A 28 0.02 -5.82 3.09
C LEU A 28 0.24 -5.10 4.44
N LYS A 29 -0.33 -5.64 5.52
CA LYS A 29 -0.21 -5.07 6.87
C LYS A 29 1.21 -5.24 7.41
N MET A 30 1.88 -6.33 7.05
CA MET A 30 3.29 -6.55 7.42
C MET A 30 4.21 -5.47 6.85
N GLY A 31 3.93 -4.94 5.66
CA GLY A 31 4.68 -3.81 5.10
C GLY A 31 4.56 -2.54 5.95
N ALA A 32 3.34 -2.18 6.34
CA ALA A 32 3.10 -1.05 7.24
C ALA A 32 3.68 -1.28 8.64
N TYR A 33 3.51 -2.49 9.19
CA TYR A 33 4.11 -2.87 10.48
C TYR A 33 5.63 -2.75 10.44
N GLY A 34 6.28 -3.20 9.37
CA GLY A 34 7.73 -3.07 9.18
C GLY A 34 8.18 -1.61 9.15
N LEU A 35 7.48 -0.77 8.37
CA LEU A 35 7.74 0.68 8.34
C LEU A 35 7.61 1.30 9.73
N ILE A 36 6.51 1.04 10.43
CA ILE A 36 6.27 1.61 11.76
C ILE A 36 7.31 1.09 12.75
N ARG A 37 7.48 -0.24 12.83
CA ARG A 37 8.31 -0.87 13.85
C ARG A 37 9.78 -0.59 13.63
N VAL A 38 10.27 -0.62 12.40
CA VAL A 38 11.71 -0.48 12.10
C VAL A 38 12.07 0.99 11.95
N CYS A 39 11.37 1.74 11.10
CA CYS A 39 11.78 3.11 10.79
C CYS A 39 11.61 4.04 11.98
N PHE A 40 10.52 3.96 12.76
CA PHE A 40 10.37 4.84 13.93
C PHE A 40 11.31 4.47 15.08
N THR A 41 11.68 3.18 15.22
CA THR A 41 12.53 2.77 16.35
C THR A 41 14.02 2.92 16.06
N LEU A 42 14.45 2.62 14.84
CA LEU A 42 15.86 2.63 14.45
C LEU A 42 16.26 3.95 13.76
N PHE A 43 15.33 4.62 13.08
CA PHE A 43 15.60 5.79 12.24
C PHE A 43 14.58 6.93 12.42
N PRO A 44 14.35 7.42 13.65
CA PRO A 44 13.36 8.47 13.90
C PRO A 44 13.64 9.75 13.11
N GLU A 45 14.89 10.21 13.07
CA GLU A 45 15.28 11.39 12.27
C GLU A 45 15.07 11.17 10.77
N GLY A 46 15.26 9.94 10.29
CA GLY A 46 15.03 9.58 8.90
C GLY A 46 13.56 9.69 8.51
N ILE A 47 12.62 9.38 9.41
CA ILE A 47 11.18 9.61 9.14
C ILE A 47 10.93 11.10 8.85
N HIS A 48 11.50 12.00 9.66
CA HIS A 48 11.30 13.43 9.50
C HIS A 48 11.96 13.99 8.24
N GLU A 49 13.19 13.55 7.92
CA GLU A 49 13.89 13.97 6.70
C GLU A 49 13.15 13.52 5.43
N PHE A 50 12.61 12.29 5.44
CA PHE A 50 11.90 11.72 4.30
C PHE A 50 10.39 11.97 4.30
N ALA A 51 9.84 12.73 5.26
CA ALA A 51 8.41 13.00 5.37
C ALA A 51 7.82 13.60 4.07
N GLY A 52 8.49 14.61 3.50
CA GLY A 52 8.06 15.25 2.24
C GLY A 52 7.91 14.25 1.08
N PRO A 53 8.98 13.51 0.71
CA PRO A 53 8.90 12.44 -0.29
C PRO A 53 7.84 11.37 0.02
N LEU A 54 7.69 10.96 1.28
CA LEU A 54 6.70 9.97 1.70
C LEU A 54 5.26 10.47 1.49
N VAL A 55 4.98 11.76 1.78
CA VAL A 55 3.69 12.40 1.49
C VAL A 55 3.40 12.38 -0.01
N VAL A 56 4.38 12.74 -0.85
CA VAL A 56 4.20 12.72 -2.32
C VAL A 56 3.87 11.31 -2.80
N LEU A 57 4.63 10.31 -2.35
CA LEU A 57 4.36 8.90 -2.69
C LEU A 57 3.00 8.42 -2.18
N ALA A 58 2.59 8.85 -0.98
CA ALA A 58 1.29 8.52 -0.41
C ALA A 58 0.14 9.07 -1.25
N VAL A 59 0.20 10.36 -1.61
CA VAL A 59 -0.81 11.01 -2.44
C VAL A 59 -0.90 10.35 -3.82
N ILE A 60 0.24 10.10 -4.47
CA ILE A 60 0.26 9.38 -5.76
C ILE A 60 -0.39 8.00 -5.58
N ASN A 61 -0.03 7.26 -4.55
CA ASN A 61 -0.55 5.90 -4.32
C ASN A 61 -2.08 5.90 -4.06
N ILE A 62 -2.61 6.90 -3.35
CA ILE A 62 -4.05 7.07 -3.11
C ILE A 62 -4.78 7.35 -4.42
N ILE A 63 -4.37 8.38 -5.14
CA ILE A 63 -5.05 8.87 -6.36
C ILE A 63 -4.90 7.87 -7.49
N TYR A 64 -3.70 7.36 -7.73
CA TYR A 64 -3.41 6.39 -8.79
C TYR A 64 -4.15 5.07 -8.55
N GLY A 65 -4.08 4.53 -7.33
CA GLY A 65 -4.80 3.30 -6.97
C GLY A 65 -6.32 3.46 -7.14
N ALA A 66 -6.88 4.57 -6.66
CA ALA A 66 -8.31 4.87 -6.83
C ALA A 66 -8.69 5.06 -8.30
N GLY A 67 -7.86 5.75 -9.09
CA GLY A 67 -8.09 5.96 -10.52
C GLY A 67 -8.13 4.65 -11.30
N ILE A 68 -7.24 3.69 -11.01
CA ILE A 68 -7.28 2.37 -11.65
C ILE A 68 -8.52 1.58 -11.25
N CYS A 69 -8.97 1.67 -9.99
CA CYS A 69 -10.20 0.98 -9.58
C CYS A 69 -11.42 1.37 -10.43
N LEU A 70 -11.52 2.64 -10.86
CA LEU A 70 -12.67 3.13 -11.63
C LEU A 70 -12.79 2.50 -13.02
N VAL A 71 -11.67 2.09 -13.62
CA VAL A 71 -11.64 1.48 -14.96
C VAL A 71 -11.58 -0.03 -14.90
N GLN A 72 -11.55 -0.62 -13.71
CA GLN A 72 -11.30 -2.04 -13.54
C GLN A 72 -12.57 -2.87 -13.71
N THR A 73 -12.51 -3.91 -14.55
CA THR A 73 -13.64 -4.81 -14.84
C THR A 73 -13.56 -6.11 -14.04
N ASP A 74 -12.36 -6.54 -13.64
CA ASP A 74 -12.15 -7.71 -12.80
C ASP A 74 -12.29 -7.38 -11.31
N MET A 75 -13.15 -8.13 -10.62
CA MET A 75 -13.46 -7.90 -9.21
C MET A 75 -12.25 -8.12 -8.29
N LYS A 76 -11.41 -9.14 -8.56
CA LYS A 76 -10.23 -9.41 -7.73
C LYS A 76 -9.18 -8.31 -7.90
N LYS A 77 -8.96 -7.83 -9.13
CA LYS A 77 -8.08 -6.67 -9.39
C LYS A 77 -8.62 -5.40 -8.76
N LEU A 78 -9.93 -5.18 -8.80
CA LEU A 78 -10.55 -4.02 -8.15
C LEU A 78 -10.29 -4.03 -6.64
N ILE A 79 -10.46 -5.17 -5.97
CA ILE A 79 -10.17 -5.32 -4.53
C ILE A 79 -8.68 -5.13 -4.22
N ALA A 80 -7.80 -5.61 -5.12
CA ALA A 80 -6.36 -5.41 -4.97
C ALA A 80 -5.97 -3.93 -5.08
N TYR A 81 -6.44 -3.22 -6.11
CA TYR A 81 -6.15 -1.79 -6.31
C TYR A 81 -6.76 -0.89 -5.23
N SER A 82 -7.94 -1.24 -4.70
CA SER A 82 -8.51 -0.50 -3.57
C SER A 82 -7.63 -0.64 -2.32
N SER A 83 -7.08 -1.84 -2.10
CA SER A 83 -6.08 -2.07 -1.05
C SER A 83 -4.81 -1.26 -1.26
N VAL A 84 -4.32 -1.13 -2.50
CA VAL A 84 -3.17 -0.25 -2.82
C VAL A 84 -3.48 1.20 -2.42
N SER A 85 -4.65 1.70 -2.77
CA SER A 85 -5.07 3.08 -2.43
C SER A 85 -5.14 3.27 -0.91
N HIS A 86 -5.77 2.35 -0.17
CA HIS A 86 -5.84 2.40 1.29
C HIS A 86 -4.48 2.36 1.97
N MET A 87 -3.53 1.58 1.45
CA MET A 87 -2.14 1.56 1.97
C MET A 87 -1.43 2.91 1.78
N GLY A 88 -1.87 3.75 0.82
CA GLY A 88 -1.41 5.13 0.71
C GLY A 88 -1.82 5.99 1.90
N ILE A 89 -2.99 5.75 2.49
CA ILE A 89 -3.44 6.44 3.71
C ILE A 89 -2.54 6.07 4.89
N VAL A 90 -2.19 4.80 5.02
CA VAL A 90 -1.27 4.32 6.07
C VAL A 90 0.10 4.99 5.93
N LEU A 91 0.61 5.08 4.70
CA LEU A 91 1.87 5.76 4.41
C LEU A 91 1.81 7.26 4.74
N LEU A 92 0.69 7.91 4.45
CA LEU A 92 0.47 9.31 4.82
C LEU A 92 0.51 9.50 6.34
N GLY A 93 -0.12 8.58 7.09
CA GLY A 93 -0.08 8.58 8.55
C GLY A 93 1.34 8.39 9.10
N VAL A 94 2.15 7.54 8.47
CA VAL A 94 3.58 7.39 8.80
C VAL A 94 4.37 8.67 8.54
N ALA A 95 4.09 9.37 7.44
CA ALA A 95 4.79 10.61 7.11
C ALA A 95 4.39 11.80 7.98
N ALA A 96 3.24 11.72 8.67
CA ALA A 96 2.69 12.78 9.51
C ALA A 96 3.11 12.68 10.99
N ALA A 97 3.79 11.60 11.38
CA ALA A 97 4.26 11.36 12.74
C ALA A 97 5.71 11.86 12.92
#